data_AF-A0A838UAC3-F1
#
_entry.id   AF-A0A838UAC3-F1
#
_cell.length_a   1.000
_cell.length_b   1.000
_cell.length_c   1.000
_cell.angle_alpha   90.00
_cell.angle_beta   90.00
_cell.angle_gamma   90.00
#
_symmetry.space_group_name_H-M   'P 1'
#
loop_
_entity.id
_entity.type
_entity.pdbx_description
1 polymer ?
#
loop_
_entity_poly.entity_id
_entity_poly.type
_entity_poly.pdbx_seq_one_letter_code
_entity_poly.pdbx_strand_id
1 'polypeptide(L)'
;MDNNTFTDSETFLGNATGAQWLAAIEQLSPALHPVDREPVQIWFRFFPIDLKRYLDGAEDREAAMNGLAVLGNVELKRQIDTSHHFLYGHRFWKSVKAVIADIEVDAADSEDLDRLITFVADQVAAREKVDISLTLAISAVGLATLSHVGSDAFSATA
;
A
#
# COMPACT_ATOMS: atom_id res chain seq x y z
N MET A 1 -19.53 -19.68 3.35
CA MET A 1 -18.55 -20.21 2.36
C MET A 1 -17.71 -19.01 2.01
N ASP A 2 -16.71 -18.70 2.84
CA ASP A 2 -16.23 -17.33 3.02
C ASP A 2 -14.73 -17.25 2.75
N ASN A 3 -14.32 -17.58 1.51
CA ASN A 3 -12.89 -17.69 1.14
C ASN A 3 -12.52 -16.97 -0.17
N ASN A 4 -13.34 -16.02 -0.66
CA ASN A 4 -13.14 -15.42 -2.01
C ASN A 4 -12.92 -13.90 -2.04
N THR A 5 -12.89 -13.20 -0.90
CA THR A 5 -12.99 -11.73 -0.84
C THR A 5 -11.64 -11.00 -0.86
N PHE A 6 -10.62 -11.56 -0.19
CA PHE A 6 -9.23 -11.08 -0.35
C PHE A 6 -8.79 -11.16 -1.81
N THR A 7 -9.21 -12.21 -2.52
CA THR A 7 -8.78 -12.51 -3.88
C THR A 7 -9.17 -11.41 -4.88
N ASP A 8 -10.33 -10.78 -4.75
CA ASP A 8 -10.77 -9.73 -5.70
C ASP A 8 -10.04 -8.41 -5.45
N SER A 9 -9.84 -8.03 -4.19
CA SER A 9 -9.09 -6.83 -3.80
C SER A 9 -7.60 -6.96 -4.14
N GLU A 10 -7.01 -8.11 -3.83
CA GLU A 10 -5.64 -8.43 -4.19
C GLU A 10 -5.45 -8.52 -5.70
N THR A 11 -6.43 -9.03 -6.45
CA THR A 11 -6.38 -9.06 -7.92
C THR A 11 -6.42 -7.64 -8.48
N PHE A 12 -7.32 -6.79 -7.99
CA PHE A 12 -7.38 -5.38 -8.41
C PHE A 12 -6.07 -4.64 -8.09
N LEU A 13 -5.64 -4.67 -6.83
CA LEU A 13 -4.40 -4.04 -6.38
C LEU A 13 -3.17 -4.63 -7.08
N GLY A 14 -3.22 -5.92 -7.40
CA GLY A 14 -2.19 -6.68 -8.10
C GLY A 14 -2.11 -6.35 -9.60
N ASN A 15 -3.13 -5.70 -10.18
CA ASN A 15 -3.14 -5.25 -11.58
C ASN A 15 -2.71 -3.78 -11.74
N ALA A 16 -2.82 -2.95 -10.70
CA ALA A 16 -2.50 -1.54 -10.79
C ALA A 16 -0.99 -1.28 -10.97
N THR A 17 -0.60 -0.53 -12.01
CA THR A 17 0.79 -0.16 -12.34
C THR A 17 1.38 0.84 -11.34
N GLY A 18 2.71 0.88 -11.22
CA GLY A 18 3.38 1.90 -10.39
C GLY A 18 2.98 3.33 -10.79
N ALA A 19 2.75 3.59 -12.08
CA ALA A 19 2.26 4.87 -12.57
C ALA A 19 0.85 5.21 -12.06
N GLN A 20 -0.08 4.23 -12.02
CA GLN A 20 -1.42 4.44 -11.47
C GLN A 20 -1.38 4.75 -9.97
N TRP A 21 -0.49 4.08 -9.22
CA TRP A 21 -0.28 4.38 -7.80
C TRP A 21 0.23 5.81 -7.59
N LEU A 22 1.26 6.21 -8.34
CA LEU A 22 1.80 7.57 -8.24
C LEU A 22 0.76 8.63 -8.64
N ALA A 23 -0.04 8.38 -9.67
CA ALA A 23 -1.11 9.27 -10.09
C ALA A 23 -2.19 9.43 -9.00
N ALA A 24 -2.59 8.33 -8.34
CA ALA A 24 -3.54 8.38 -7.23
C ALA A 24 -2.99 9.20 -6.05
N ILE A 25 -1.71 9.03 -5.70
CA ILE A 25 -1.05 9.83 -4.65
C ILE A 25 -0.98 11.31 -5.02
N GLU A 26 -0.66 11.63 -6.27
CA GLU A 26 -0.62 13.01 -6.76
C GLU A 26 -2.00 13.68 -6.68
N GLN A 27 -3.04 12.96 -7.09
CA GLN A 27 -4.43 13.43 -7.02
C GLN A 27 -4.88 13.66 -5.56
N LEU A 28 -4.48 12.80 -4.63
CA LEU A 28 -4.83 12.91 -3.21
C LEU A 28 -3.95 13.91 -2.44
N SER A 29 -2.82 14.34 -3.01
CA SER A 29 -1.83 15.21 -2.37
C SER A 29 -2.41 16.49 -1.73
N PRO A 30 -3.38 17.20 -2.34
CA PRO A 30 -3.99 18.37 -1.71
C PRO A 30 -4.74 18.05 -0.40
N ALA A 31 -5.32 16.85 -0.28
CA ALA A 31 -6.08 16.39 0.87
C ALA A 31 -5.19 15.75 1.96
N LEU A 32 -3.96 15.36 1.63
CA LEU A 32 -2.99 14.86 2.61
C LEU A 32 -2.61 15.94 3.62
N HIS A 33 -2.43 15.51 4.87
CA HIS A 33 -1.83 16.37 5.87
C HIS A 33 -0.43 16.81 5.42
N PRO A 34 -0.05 18.10 5.57
CA PRO A 34 1.19 18.63 5.02
C PRO A 34 2.46 17.83 5.39
N VAL A 35 2.48 17.26 6.61
CA VAL A 35 3.61 16.47 7.11
C VAL A 35 3.87 15.20 6.30
N ASP A 36 2.85 14.60 5.68
CA ASP A 36 2.93 13.29 5.02
C ASP A 36 2.94 13.38 3.49
N ARG A 37 2.77 14.58 2.91
CA ARG A 37 2.72 14.81 1.45
C ARG A 37 3.98 14.35 0.71
N GLU A 38 5.15 14.73 1.23
CA GLU A 38 6.44 14.33 0.65
C GLU A 38 6.84 12.91 1.12
N PRO A 39 6.72 12.56 2.42
CA PRO A 39 7.01 11.21 2.88
C PRO A 39 6.31 10.09 2.09
N VAL A 40 5.01 10.20 1.81
CA VAL A 40 4.31 9.13 1.08
C VAL A 40 4.87 8.94 -0.32
N GLN A 41 5.17 10.05 -1.00
CA GLN A 41 5.80 10.04 -2.31
C GLN A 41 7.20 9.41 -2.31
N ILE A 42 7.96 9.62 -1.24
CA ILE A 42 9.27 9.00 -1.04
C ILE A 42 9.12 7.49 -0.82
N TRP A 43 8.13 7.07 -0.04
CA TRP A 43 7.85 5.65 0.21
C TRP A 43 7.60 4.88 -1.10
N PHE A 44 6.74 5.40 -1.99
CA PHE A 44 6.45 4.77 -3.29
C PHE A 44 7.66 4.71 -4.24
N ARG A 45 8.69 5.54 -4.02
CA ARG A 45 9.96 5.47 -4.76
C ARG A 45 10.94 4.45 -4.19
N PHE A 46 10.87 4.17 -2.89
CA PHE A 46 11.65 3.10 -2.26
C PHE A 46 11.07 1.72 -2.53
N PHE A 47 9.75 1.61 -2.63
CA PHE A 47 9.04 0.36 -2.90
C PHE A 47 8.20 0.46 -4.19
N PRO A 48 8.83 0.59 -5.36
CA PRO A 48 8.09 0.64 -6.61
C PRO A 48 7.51 -0.74 -6.96
N ILE A 49 6.20 -0.78 -7.21
CA ILE A 49 5.47 -2.01 -7.57
C ILE A 49 6.04 -2.65 -8.83
N ASP A 50 6.45 -1.85 -9.81
CA ASP A 50 6.97 -2.37 -11.08
C ASP A 50 8.32 -3.08 -10.89
N LEU A 51 9.15 -2.63 -9.94
CA LEU A 51 10.38 -3.34 -9.58
C LEU A 51 10.06 -4.68 -8.91
N LYS A 52 9.09 -4.72 -7.99
CA LYS A 52 8.62 -5.97 -7.37
C LYS A 52 8.16 -6.96 -8.44
N ARG A 53 7.32 -6.52 -9.38
CA ARG A 53 6.83 -7.38 -10.47
C ARG A 53 7.95 -7.90 -11.37
N TYR A 54 8.89 -7.02 -11.72
CA TYR A 54 10.06 -7.42 -12.51
C TYR A 54 10.88 -8.50 -11.81
N LEU A 55 11.18 -8.32 -10.52
CA LEU A 55 11.98 -9.26 -9.74
C LEU A 55 11.24 -10.57 -9.43
N ASP A 56 9.92 -10.55 -9.33
CA ASP A 56 9.11 -11.76 -9.11
C ASP A 56 8.94 -12.60 -10.38
N GLY A 57 9.00 -11.96 -11.56
CA GLY A 57 8.95 -12.64 -12.86
C GLY A 57 10.31 -13.11 -13.38
N ALA A 58 11.41 -12.78 -12.69
CA ALA A 58 12.76 -13.16 -13.10
C ALA A 58 13.07 -14.63 -12.77
N GLU A 59 13.64 -15.37 -13.73
CA GLU A 59 14.11 -16.74 -13.51
C GLU A 59 15.24 -16.80 -12.47
N ASP A 60 16.17 -15.83 -12.56
CA ASP A 60 17.24 -15.61 -11.59
C ASP A 60 17.11 -14.21 -11.00
N ARG A 61 16.53 -14.17 -9.79
CA ARG A 61 16.31 -12.93 -9.05
C ARG A 61 17.61 -12.21 -8.71
N GLU A 62 18.67 -12.93 -8.33
CA GLU A 62 19.94 -12.30 -7.95
C GLU A 62 20.61 -11.67 -9.17
N ALA A 63 20.60 -12.36 -10.31
CA ALA A 63 21.08 -11.79 -11.57
C ALA A 63 20.27 -10.54 -11.98
N ALA A 64 18.93 -10.57 -11.83
CA ALA A 64 18.06 -9.44 -12.13
C ALA A 64 18.35 -8.22 -11.22
N MET A 65 18.55 -8.44 -9.91
CA MET A 65 18.93 -7.37 -8.97
C MET A 65 20.29 -6.77 -9.30
N ASN A 66 21.27 -7.62 -9.62
CA ASN A 66 22.62 -7.18 -10.00
C ASN A 66 22.60 -6.38 -11.31
N GLY A 67 21.81 -6.81 -12.30
CA GLY A 67 21.66 -6.12 -13.59
C GLY A 67 21.07 -4.72 -13.48
N LEU A 68 20.22 -4.49 -12.47
CA LEU A 68 19.64 -3.18 -12.17
C LEU A 68 20.49 -2.34 -11.19
N ALA A 69 21.64 -2.87 -10.73
CA ALA A 69 22.47 -2.25 -9.71
C ALA A 69 21.67 -1.84 -8.45
N VAL A 70 20.72 -2.69 -8.03
CA VAL A 70 19.89 -2.42 -6.85
C VAL A 70 20.78 -2.40 -5.61
N LEU A 71 20.75 -1.28 -4.89
CA LEU A 71 21.46 -1.11 -3.62
C LEU A 71 20.46 -1.15 -2.46
N GLY A 72 20.79 -1.96 -1.43
CA GLY A 72 19.99 -2.08 -0.22
C GLY A 72 18.87 -3.12 -0.31
N ASN A 73 17.97 -3.09 0.68
CA ASN A 73 16.88 -4.07 0.81
C ASN A 73 15.58 -3.52 0.21
N VAL A 74 15.27 -3.94 -1.02
CA VAL A 74 14.02 -3.63 -1.72
C VAL A 74 12.87 -4.57 -1.35
N GLU A 75 13.11 -5.56 -0.50
CA GLU A 75 12.08 -6.52 -0.06
C GLU A 75 11.21 -5.92 1.03
N LEU A 76 10.01 -5.48 0.64
CA LEU A 76 9.03 -4.95 1.60
C LEU A 76 8.55 -6.02 2.59
N LYS A 77 8.53 -7.31 2.21
CA LYS A 77 8.10 -8.42 3.07
C LYS A 77 8.88 -8.50 4.40
N ARG A 78 10.11 -7.99 4.46
CA ARG A 78 10.94 -7.95 5.68
C ARG A 78 10.79 -6.66 6.49
N GLN A 79 10.02 -5.70 5.98
CA GLN A 79 9.95 -4.32 6.46
C GLN A 79 8.49 -3.82 6.54
N ILE A 80 7.53 -4.74 6.62
CA ILE A 80 6.09 -4.46 6.59
C ILE A 80 5.73 -3.43 7.68
N ASP A 81 6.09 -3.70 8.93
CA ASP A 81 5.70 -2.85 10.08
C ASP A 81 6.69 -1.70 10.36
N THR A 82 7.72 -1.50 9.53
CA THR A 82 8.77 -0.50 9.79
C THR A 82 9.02 0.47 8.65
N SER A 83 8.73 0.07 7.40
CA SER A 83 8.95 0.89 6.20
C SER A 83 8.21 2.22 6.24
N HIS A 84 7.10 2.31 6.96
CA HIS A 84 6.22 3.48 7.04
C HIS A 84 6.49 4.36 8.28
N HIS A 85 7.42 4.01 9.17
CA HIS A 85 7.61 4.72 10.45
C HIS A 85 7.90 6.21 10.33
N PHE A 86 8.45 6.65 9.20
CA PHE A 86 8.74 8.07 8.96
C PHE A 86 7.50 8.88 8.55
N LEU A 87 6.35 8.24 8.31
CA LEU A 87 5.06 8.90 8.16
C LEU A 87 4.47 9.25 9.52
N TYR A 88 3.87 10.42 9.65
CA TYR A 88 3.10 10.82 10.83
C TYR A 88 1.91 9.87 11.05
N GLY A 89 1.28 9.41 9.96
CA GLY A 89 0.21 8.42 9.98
C GLY A 89 0.61 7.03 10.52
N HIS A 90 1.90 6.71 10.70
CA HIS A 90 2.33 5.37 11.14
C HIS A 90 1.67 4.89 12.43
N ARG A 91 1.29 5.81 13.33
CA ARG A 91 0.60 5.47 14.59
C ARG A 91 -0.70 4.71 14.36
N PHE A 92 -1.33 4.90 13.20
CA PHE A 92 -2.60 4.30 12.82
C PHE A 92 -2.42 2.98 12.07
N TRP A 93 -1.17 2.48 11.94
CA TRP A 93 -0.85 1.27 11.18
C TRP A 93 -1.74 0.08 11.54
N LYS A 94 -1.90 -0.19 12.83
CA LYS A 94 -2.76 -1.29 13.30
C LYS A 94 -4.21 -1.15 12.84
N SER A 95 -4.73 0.07 12.85
CA SER A 95 -6.10 0.36 12.43
C SER A 95 -6.24 0.28 10.92
N VAL A 96 -5.23 0.71 10.16
CA VAL A 96 -5.16 0.50 8.70
C VAL A 96 -5.19 -0.98 8.36
N LYS A 97 -4.36 -1.80 9.01
CA LYS A 97 -4.34 -3.26 8.78
C LYS A 97 -5.69 -3.91 9.10
N ALA A 98 -6.27 -3.55 10.24
CA ALA A 98 -7.58 -4.08 10.65
C ALA A 98 -8.67 -3.71 9.64
N VAL A 99 -8.73 -2.43 9.23
CA VAL A 99 -9.69 -1.99 8.21
C VAL A 99 -9.46 -2.75 6.90
N ILE A 100 -8.22 -2.80 6.38
CA ILE A 100 -7.92 -3.51 5.13
C ILE A 100 -8.31 -5.00 5.19
N ALA A 101 -8.12 -5.66 6.33
CA ALA A 101 -8.52 -7.05 6.50
C ALA A 101 -10.04 -7.25 6.51
N ASP A 102 -10.81 -6.24 6.92
CA ASP A 102 -12.27 -6.26 7.03
C ASP A 102 -12.98 -5.71 5.77
N ILE A 103 -12.23 -5.16 4.81
CA ILE A 103 -12.84 -4.60 3.60
C ILE A 103 -13.32 -5.73 2.68
N GLU A 104 -14.61 -5.71 2.41
CA GLU A 104 -15.23 -6.41 1.28
C GLU A 104 -15.29 -5.42 0.11
N VAL A 105 -14.30 -5.47 -0.80
CA VAL A 105 -14.37 -4.68 -2.03
C VAL A 105 -15.23 -5.44 -3.04
N ASP A 106 -16.42 -4.93 -3.33
CA ASP A 106 -17.13 -5.33 -4.55
C ASP A 106 -16.34 -4.84 -5.76
N ALA A 107 -15.96 -5.75 -6.66
CA ALA A 107 -15.10 -5.47 -7.82
C ALA A 107 -15.64 -4.38 -8.77
N ALA A 108 -16.90 -3.97 -8.62
CA ALA A 108 -17.52 -2.90 -9.40
C ALA A 108 -17.25 -1.48 -8.85
N ASP A 109 -16.93 -1.34 -7.56
CA ASP A 109 -16.63 -0.04 -6.93
C ASP A 109 -15.12 0.24 -6.82
N SER A 110 -14.30 -0.73 -7.23
CA SER A 110 -12.84 -0.72 -7.04
C SER A 110 -12.06 -0.09 -8.18
N GLU A 111 -12.69 0.44 -9.24
CA GLU A 111 -11.94 0.82 -10.47
C GLU A 111 -10.90 1.94 -10.25
N ASP A 112 -11.05 2.75 -9.20
CA ASP A 112 -10.25 3.94 -8.91
C ASP A 112 -9.43 3.78 -7.62
N LEU A 113 -8.10 3.72 -7.73
CA LEU A 113 -7.19 3.58 -6.58
C LEU A 113 -7.37 4.70 -5.53
N ASP A 114 -7.56 5.94 -5.98
CA ASP A 114 -7.76 7.09 -5.10
C ASP A 114 -9.04 6.96 -4.28
N ARG A 115 -10.11 6.40 -4.86
CA ARG A 115 -11.35 6.12 -4.13
C ARG A 115 -11.15 5.02 -3.09
N LEU A 116 -10.48 3.94 -3.44
CA LEU A 116 -10.18 2.87 -2.48
C LEU A 116 -9.31 3.37 -1.33
N ILE A 117 -8.25 4.14 -1.62
CA ILE A 117 -7.40 4.77 -0.60
C ILE A 117 -8.25 5.67 0.31
N THR A 118 -9.10 6.51 -0.27
CA THR A 118 -9.96 7.43 0.48
C THR A 118 -10.96 6.68 1.35
N PHE A 119 -11.57 5.60 0.84
CA PHE A 119 -12.49 4.76 1.58
C PHE A 119 -11.82 4.12 2.81
N VAL A 120 -10.63 3.52 2.64
CA VAL A 120 -9.86 2.95 3.75
C VAL A 120 -9.51 4.05 4.76
N ALA A 121 -9.04 5.19 4.28
CA ALA A 121 -8.64 6.31 5.13
C ALA A 121 -9.81 6.86 5.96
N ASP A 122 -11.00 6.97 5.37
CA ASP A 122 -12.22 7.41 6.05
C ASP A 122 -12.62 6.45 7.17
N GLN A 123 -12.61 5.14 6.90
CA GLN A 123 -12.91 4.12 7.89
C GLN A 123 -11.91 4.12 9.06
N VAL A 124 -10.61 4.31 8.76
CA VAL A 124 -9.58 4.45 9.80
C VAL A 124 -9.78 5.76 10.59
N ALA A 125 -10.07 6.87 9.91
CA ALA A 125 -10.29 8.16 10.55
C ALA A 125 -11.51 8.14 11.48
N ALA A 126 -12.61 7.52 11.06
CA ALA A 126 -13.82 7.34 11.86
C ALA A 126 -13.54 6.49 13.11
N ARG A 127 -12.78 5.40 12.97
CA ARG A 127 -12.37 4.52 14.08
C ARG A 127 -11.50 5.25 15.09
N GLU A 128 -10.50 5.99 14.61
CA GLU A 128 -9.52 6.71 15.43
C GLU A 128 -10.03 8.08 15.92
N LYS A 129 -11.18 8.54 15.39
CA LYS A 129 -11.78 9.85 15.66
C LYS A 129 -10.84 11.01 15.35
N VAL A 130 -10.20 10.92 14.19
CA VAL A 130 -9.24 11.93 13.69
C VAL A 130 -9.68 12.46 12.33
N ASP A 131 -9.02 13.51 11.87
CA ASP A 131 -9.22 14.02 10.52
C ASP A 131 -8.65 13.06 9.46
N ILE A 132 -9.36 12.86 8.35
CA ILE A 132 -8.98 11.96 7.26
C ILE A 132 -7.62 12.29 6.64
N SER A 133 -7.21 13.57 6.66
CA SER A 133 -5.89 13.99 6.15
C SER A 133 -4.73 13.29 6.86
N LEU A 134 -4.93 12.81 8.09
CA LEU A 134 -3.95 12.10 8.91
C LEU A 134 -3.85 10.61 8.60
N THR A 135 -4.86 10.04 7.91
CA THR A 135 -4.96 8.59 7.65
C THR A 135 -4.78 8.25 6.17
N LEU A 136 -4.96 9.20 5.25
CA LEU A 136 -4.81 8.99 3.80
C LEU A 136 -3.46 8.39 3.40
N ALA A 137 -2.35 9.01 3.81
CA ALA A 137 -1.01 8.56 3.41
C ALA A 137 -0.71 7.14 3.90
N ILE A 138 -1.00 6.86 5.18
CA ILE A 138 -0.75 5.53 5.76
C ILE A 138 -1.70 4.46 5.20
N SER A 139 -2.92 4.84 4.80
CA SER A 139 -3.87 3.92 4.14
C SER A 139 -3.39 3.54 2.74
N ALA A 140 -2.85 4.50 1.99
CA ALA A 140 -2.23 4.21 0.70
C ALA A 140 -1.03 3.26 0.82
N VAL A 141 -0.17 3.49 1.82
CA VAL A 141 0.94 2.59 2.12
C VAL A 141 0.46 1.21 2.55
N GLY A 142 -0.61 1.11 3.33
CA GLY A 142 -1.21 -0.16 3.72
C GLY A 142 -1.68 -0.99 2.52
N LEU A 143 -2.45 -0.39 1.61
CA LEU A 143 -2.93 -1.06 0.40
C LEU A 143 -1.78 -1.43 -0.55
N ALA A 144 -0.80 -0.54 -0.72
CA ALA A 144 0.38 -0.85 -1.52
C ALA A 144 1.21 -1.99 -0.91
N THR A 145 1.32 -2.02 0.42
CA THR A 145 1.98 -3.13 1.14
C THR A 145 1.25 -4.44 0.89
N LEU A 146 -0.08 -4.47 1.00
CA LEU A 146 -0.89 -5.64 0.66
C LEU A 146 -0.62 -6.10 -0.78
N SER A 147 -0.62 -5.18 -1.76
CA SER A 147 -0.28 -5.48 -3.17
C SER A 147 1.12 -6.09 -3.34
N HIS A 148 2.09 -5.61 -2.57
CA HIS A 148 3.47 -6.08 -2.63
C HIS A 148 3.68 -7.48 -2.03
N VAL A 149 3.05 -7.78 -0.89
CA VAL A 149 3.42 -8.94 -0.05
C VAL A 149 2.34 -10.02 0.01
N GLY A 150 1.11 -9.71 -0.42
CA GLY A 150 -0.07 -10.57 -0.28
C GLY A 150 -0.63 -10.60 1.14
N SER A 151 -1.88 -11.01 1.26
CA SER A 151 -2.67 -11.07 2.50
C SER A 151 -2.01 -11.94 3.56
N ASP A 152 -1.44 -13.08 3.20
CA ASP A 152 -0.76 -13.98 4.13
C ASP A 152 0.37 -13.26 4.89
N ALA A 153 1.27 -12.59 4.17
CA ALA A 153 2.39 -11.89 4.79
C ALA A 153 1.94 -10.57 5.45
N PHE A 154 0.94 -9.90 4.88
CA PHE A 154 0.38 -8.67 5.44
C PHE A 154 -0.26 -8.92 6.81
N SER A 155 -1.05 -9.99 6.95
CA SER A 155 -1.76 -10.33 8.19
C SER A 155 -0.89 -11.03 9.24
N ALA A 156 0.23 -11.64 8.84
CA ALA A 156 1.13 -12.33 9.77
C ALA A 156 1.91 -11.40 10.72
N THR A 157 1.91 -10.09 10.47
CA THR A 157 2.69 -9.10 11.23
C THR A 157 1.77 -8.18 12.06
N ALA A 158 2.29 -7.35 12.97
CA ALA A 158 1.54 -6.82 14.12
C ALA A 158 1.00 -5.38 14.00
#